data_AF-A0A842TMH5-F1
#
_entry.id   AF-A0A842TMH5-F1
#
_cell.length_a   1.000
_cell.length_b   1.000
_cell.length_c   1.000
_cell.angle_alpha   90.00
_cell.angle_beta   90.00
_cell.angle_gamma   90.00
#
_symmetry.space_group_name_H-M   'P 1'
#
loop_
_entity.id
_entity.type
_entity.pdbx_description
1 polymer ?
#
loop_
_entity_poly.entity_id
_entity_poly.type
_entity_poly.pdbx_seq_one_letter_code
_entity_poly.pdbx_strand_id
1 'polypeptide(L)'
;MSNSRTLNKLISKIKNNELTFKEMQVLVEKIRNRLNEDFEKIFHESKNVNIYHNLLKEIGYIDSLLQFHIESKLEGDDKLLKEIVLHLKQIDKIYSDYNIKMII
;
A
#
# COMPACT_ATOMS: atom_id res chain seq x y z
N MET A 1 11.37 14.16 7.39
CA MET A 1 10.65 14.07 6.10
C MET A 1 9.42 13.21 6.34
N SER A 2 8.23 13.73 6.04
CA SER A 2 6.94 13.09 6.35
C SER A 2 6.66 11.92 5.41
N ASN A 3 6.20 10.81 5.96
CA ASN A 3 5.87 9.54 5.28
C ASN A 3 4.92 9.72 4.10
N SER A 4 4.03 10.70 4.24
CA SER A 4 3.18 11.25 3.21
C SER A 4 3.90 11.50 1.88
N ARG A 5 5.20 11.84 1.85
CA ARG A 5 5.89 12.10 0.58
C ARG A 5 6.12 10.85 -0.28
N THR A 6 6.32 9.68 0.31
CA THR A 6 6.71 8.48 -0.45
C THR A 6 5.50 7.77 -1.04
N LEU A 7 4.44 7.55 -0.25
CA LEU A 7 3.17 7.00 -0.77
C LEU A 7 2.51 7.95 -1.77
N ASN A 8 2.53 9.27 -1.53
CA ASN A 8 1.95 10.22 -2.49
C ASN A 8 2.74 10.28 -3.82
N LYS A 9 4.07 10.09 -3.79
CA LYS A 9 4.87 9.97 -5.02
C LYS A 9 4.47 8.72 -5.81
N LEU A 10 4.26 7.60 -5.11
CA LEU A 10 3.82 6.36 -5.72
C LEU A 10 2.40 6.47 -6.31
N ILE A 11 1.46 7.05 -5.55
CA ILE A 11 0.09 7.35 -6.04
C ILE A 11 0.13 8.23 -7.29
N SER A 12 1.00 9.24 -7.32
CA SER A 12 1.12 10.14 -8.48
C SER A 12 1.60 9.37 -9.72
N LYS A 13 2.59 8.49 -9.57
CA LYS A 13 3.06 7.64 -10.67
C LYS A 13 1.97 6.70 -11.20
N ILE A 14 1.19 6.08 -10.32
CA ILE A 14 0.08 5.19 -10.71
C ILE A 14 -0.99 5.98 -11.48
N LYS A 15 -1.37 7.18 -11.01
CA LYS A 15 -2.36 8.03 -11.68
C LYS A 15 -1.92 8.50 -13.07
N ASN A 16 -0.61 8.67 -13.27
CA ASN A 16 -0.04 9.10 -14.53
C ASN A 16 0.26 7.92 -15.47
N ASN A 17 -0.13 6.69 -15.12
CA ASN A 17 0.23 5.46 -15.84
C ASN A 17 1.74 5.30 -16.08
N GLU A 18 2.57 5.79 -15.15
CA GLU A 18 4.04 5.73 -15.21
C GLU A 18 4.60 4.40 -14.65
N LEU A 19 3.73 3.47 -14.25
CA LEU A 19 4.11 2.17 -13.71
C LEU A 19 3.30 1.08 -14.41
N THR A 20 3.95 -0.03 -14.71
CA THR A 20 3.28 -1.28 -15.10
C THR A 20 2.73 -2.00 -13.86
N PHE A 21 1.75 -2.89 -14.04
CA PHE A 21 1.22 -3.68 -12.93
C PHE A 21 2.27 -4.55 -12.25
N LYS A 22 3.26 -5.07 -12.99
CA LYS A 22 4.38 -5.81 -12.41
C LYS A 22 5.24 -4.93 -11.52
N GLU A 23 5.52 -3.68 -11.93
CA GLU A 23 6.24 -2.73 -11.09
C GLU A 23 5.43 -2.32 -9.85
N MET A 24 4.11 -2.17 -10.00
CA MET A 24 3.22 -1.93 -8.86
C MET A 24 3.26 -3.09 -7.86
N GLN A 25 3.26 -4.35 -8.34
CA GLN A 25 3.36 -5.53 -7.49
C GLN A 25 4.64 -5.55 -6.67
N VAL A 26 5.79 -5.27 -7.29
CA VAL A 26 7.08 -5.15 -6.59
C VAL A 26 7.04 -4.07 -5.52
N LEU A 27 6.39 -2.94 -5.80
CA LEU A 27 6.27 -1.84 -4.82
C LEU A 27 5.33 -2.19 -3.66
N VAL A 28 4.24 -2.90 -3.95
CA VAL A 28 3.29 -3.41 -2.94
C VAL A 28 3.96 -4.42 -2.03
N GLU A 29 4.80 -5.29 -2.57
CA GLU A 29 5.60 -6.23 -1.79
C GLU A 29 6.58 -5.50 -0.85
N LYS A 30 7.24 -4.43 -1.33
CA LYS A 30 8.07 -3.57 -0.46
C LYS A 30 7.27 -2.93 0.67
N ILE A 31 6.08 -2.42 0.37
CA ILE A 31 5.17 -1.85 1.38
C ILE A 31 4.80 -2.92 2.42
N ARG A 32 4.44 -4.14 1.98
CA ARG A 32 4.13 -5.26 2.86
C ARG A 32 5.29 -5.64 3.76
N ASN A 33 6.50 -5.78 3.20
CA ASN A 33 7.69 -6.10 3.98
C ASN A 33 7.95 -5.02 5.03
N ARG A 34 7.77 -3.75 4.66
CA ARG A 34 7.89 -2.64 5.60
C ARG A 34 6.84 -2.68 6.72
N LEU A 35 5.60 -3.01 6.39
CA LEU A 35 4.53 -3.20 7.37
C LEU A 35 4.88 -4.28 8.38
N ASN A 36 5.45 -5.40 7.93
CA ASN A 36 5.89 -6.48 8.80
C ASN A 36 7.07 -6.05 9.70
N GLU A 37 8.03 -5.27 9.19
CA GLU A 37 9.12 -4.71 10.01
C GLU A 37 8.60 -3.73 11.08
N ASP A 38 7.65 -2.88 10.70
CA ASP A 38 7.04 -1.93 11.63
C ASP A 38 6.13 -2.66 12.64
N PHE A 39 5.56 -3.81 12.29
CA PHE A 39 4.75 -4.65 13.20
C PHE A 39 5.52 -5.13 14.40
N GLU A 40 6.73 -5.67 14.23
CA GLU A 40 7.56 -6.11 15.35
C GLU A 40 7.75 -4.97 16.37
N LYS A 41 7.90 -3.73 15.88
CA LYS A 41 7.99 -2.53 16.74
C LYS A 41 6.65 -2.16 17.39
N ILE A 42 5.55 -2.19 16.62
CA ILE A 42 4.20 -1.82 17.09
C ILE A 42 3.63 -2.86 18.07
N PHE A 43 3.94 -4.15 17.88
CA PHE A 43 3.45 -5.27 18.67
C PHE A 43 4.04 -5.26 20.08
N HIS A 44 5.34 -4.96 20.22
CA HIS A 44 5.98 -4.81 21.53
C HIS A 44 5.38 -3.66 22.37
N GLU A 45 4.82 -2.63 21.73
CA GLU A 45 4.17 -1.51 22.41
C GLU A 45 2.68 -1.77 22.75
N SER A 46 2.16 -2.97 22.48
CA SER A 46 0.89 -3.59 22.93
C SER A 46 -0.44 -2.82 22.73
N LYS A 47 -0.44 -1.58 22.24
CA LYS A 47 -1.65 -0.74 22.17
C LYS A 47 -2.42 -0.81 20.85
N ASN A 48 -1.90 -1.47 19.83
CA ASN A 48 -2.20 -1.09 18.45
C ASN A 48 -2.33 -2.24 17.43
N VAL A 49 -2.63 -3.47 17.87
CA VAL A 49 -2.78 -4.65 16.98
C VAL A 49 -3.83 -4.43 15.88
N ASN A 50 -4.91 -3.70 16.19
CA ASN A 50 -5.95 -3.36 15.21
C ASN A 50 -5.45 -2.48 14.06
N ILE A 51 -4.44 -1.64 14.31
CA ILE A 51 -3.83 -0.81 13.26
C ILE A 51 -3.15 -1.69 12.24
N TYR A 52 -2.36 -2.65 12.73
CA TYR A 52 -1.62 -3.56 11.86
C TYR A 52 -2.56 -4.43 11.04
N HIS A 53 -3.64 -4.97 11.64
CA HIS A 53 -4.65 -5.70 10.89
C HIS A 53 -5.29 -4.85 9.79
N ASN A 54 -5.58 -3.58 10.05
CA ASN A 54 -6.12 -2.68 9.04
C ASN A 54 -5.10 -2.45 7.90
N LEU A 55 -3.83 -2.20 8.23
CA LEU A 55 -2.79 -2.03 7.22
C LEU A 55 -2.59 -3.29 6.36
N LEU A 56 -2.57 -4.47 6.98
CA LEU A 56 -2.48 -5.75 6.27
C LEU A 56 -3.68 -5.99 5.36
N LYS A 57 -4.88 -5.62 5.81
CA LYS A 57 -6.09 -5.71 5.00
C LYS A 57 -5.99 -4.85 3.75
N GLU A 58 -5.58 -3.59 3.90
CA GLU A 58 -5.46 -2.68 2.75
C GLU A 58 -4.39 -3.14 1.75
N ILE A 59 -3.21 -3.54 2.23
CA ILE A 59 -2.15 -4.01 1.32
C ILE A 59 -2.47 -5.37 0.68
N GLY A 60 -3.17 -6.25 1.41
CA GLY A 60 -3.63 -7.54 0.90
C GLY A 60 -4.67 -7.38 -0.21
N TYR A 61 -5.56 -6.39 -0.09
CA TYR A 61 -6.53 -6.07 -1.14
C TYR A 61 -5.85 -5.59 -2.42
N ILE A 62 -4.88 -4.67 -2.30
CA ILE A 62 -4.10 -4.18 -3.45
C ILE A 62 -3.39 -5.33 -4.17
N ASP A 63 -2.71 -6.19 -3.42
CA ASP A 63 -1.98 -7.33 -3.99
C ASP A 63 -2.92 -8.31 -4.71
N SER A 64 -4.10 -8.57 -4.14
CA SER A 64 -5.11 -9.43 -4.75
C SER A 64 -5.63 -8.84 -6.08
N LEU A 65 -5.84 -7.52 -6.14
CA LEU A 65 -6.23 -6.84 -7.39
C LEU A 65 -5.14 -6.95 -8.45
N LEU A 66 -3.88 -6.71 -8.07
CA LEU A 66 -2.74 -6.80 -8.98
C LEU A 66 -2.55 -8.22 -9.51
N GLN A 67 -2.59 -9.21 -8.63
CA GLN A 67 -2.45 -10.62 -8.99
C GLN A 67 -3.58 -11.05 -9.94
N PHE A 68 -4.83 -10.74 -9.59
CA PHE A 68 -5.99 -11.06 -10.44
C PHE A 68 -5.85 -10.45 -11.84
N HIS A 69 -5.42 -9.19 -11.92
CA HIS A 69 -5.24 -8.49 -13.20
C HIS A 69 -4.11 -9.12 -14.04
N ILE A 70 -2.94 -9.36 -13.43
CA ILE A 70 -1.78 -9.95 -14.11
C ILE A 70 -2.10 -11.36 -14.63
N GLU A 71 -2.79 -12.18 -13.83
CA GLU A 71 -3.15 -13.56 -14.19
C GLU A 71 -4.26 -13.61 -15.25
N SER A 72 -5.26 -12.73 -15.13
CA SER A 72 -6.44 -12.73 -16.02
C SER A 72 -6.19 -12.00 -17.34
N LYS A 73 -5.07 -11.30 -17.50
CA LYS A 73 -4.72 -10.50 -18.71
C LYS A 73 -5.86 -9.58 -19.17
N LEU A 74 -6.60 -9.00 -18.22
CA LEU A 74 -7.77 -8.19 -18.52
C LEU A 74 -7.35 -6.85 -19.11
N GLU A 75 -8.04 -6.38 -20.15
CA GLU A 75 -7.89 -5.00 -20.65
C GLU A 75 -8.95 -4.12 -20.00
N GLY A 76 -8.53 -3.07 -19.27
CA GLY A 76 -9.44 -2.13 -18.61
C GLY A 76 -8.93 -1.66 -17.24
N ASP A 77 -7.95 -0.75 -17.25
CA ASP A 77 -7.12 -0.46 -16.08
C ASP A 77 -7.66 0.63 -15.17
N ASP A 78 -8.42 1.59 -15.70
CA ASP A 78 -8.76 2.82 -14.97
C ASP A 78 -9.54 2.58 -13.67
N LYS A 79 -10.43 1.59 -13.64
CA LYS A 79 -11.19 1.26 -12.43
C LYS A 79 -10.28 0.60 -11.39
N LEU A 80 -9.43 -0.32 -11.82
CA LEU A 80 -8.51 -1.03 -10.95
C LEU A 80 -7.44 -0.10 -10.37
N LEU A 81 -6.87 0.78 -11.20
CA LEU A 81 -5.93 1.82 -10.78
C LEU A 81 -6.56 2.78 -9.76
N LYS A 82 -7.84 3.15 -9.94
CA LYS A 82 -8.58 3.96 -8.95
C LYS A 82 -8.72 3.25 -7.61
N GLU A 83 -9.04 1.95 -7.62
CA GLU A 83 -9.10 1.14 -6.40
C GLU A 83 -7.73 1.04 -5.72
N ILE A 84 -6.66 0.73 -6.47
CA ILE A 84 -5.30 0.68 -5.93
C ILE A 84 -4.93 2.01 -5.26
N VAL A 85 -5.19 3.13 -5.93
CA VAL A 85 -4.94 4.47 -5.39
C VAL A 85 -5.77 4.74 -4.14
N LEU A 86 -7.01 4.27 -4.07
CA LEU A 86 -7.88 4.43 -2.90
C LEU A 86 -7.28 3.72 -1.68
N HIS A 87 -6.88 2.47 -1.84
CA HIS A 87 -6.30 1.67 -0.75
C HIS A 87 -4.92 2.19 -0.31
N LEU A 88 -4.08 2.67 -1.24
CA LEU A 88 -2.81 3.31 -0.88
C LEU A 88 -3.01 4.59 -0.06
N LYS A 89 -4.06 5.38 -0.36
CA LYS A 89 -4.41 6.55 0.46
C LYS A 89 -4.92 6.15 1.84
N GLN A 90 -5.62 5.03 1.97
CA GLN A 90 -6.05 4.52 3.27
C GLN A 90 -4.84 4.10 4.11
N ILE A 91 -3.83 3.45 3.51
CA ILE A 91 -2.55 3.16 4.17
C ILE A 91 -1.88 4.45 4.65
N ASP A 92 -1.74 5.47 3.78
CA ASP A 92 -1.14 6.77 4.16
C ASP A 92 -1.90 7.45 5.31
N LYS A 93 -3.22 7.37 5.28
CA LYS A 93 -4.09 7.89 6.35
C LYS A 93 -3.85 7.16 7.67
N ILE A 94 -3.84 5.83 7.67
CA ILE A 94 -3.60 5.05 8.89
C ILE A 94 -2.22 5.41 9.47
N TYR A 95 -1.17 5.45 8.66
CA TYR A 95 0.15 5.86 9.13
C TYR A 95 0.16 7.28 9.74
N SER A 96 -0.59 8.21 9.13
CA SER A 96 -0.71 9.59 9.60
C SER A 96 -1.48 9.71 10.90
N ASP A 97 -2.64 9.06 11.01
CA ASP A 97 -3.52 9.09 12.18
C ASP A 97 -2.82 8.56 13.46
N TYR A 98 -1.83 7.68 13.29
CA TYR A 98 -1.08 7.07 14.38
C TYR A 98 0.36 7.57 14.52
N ASN A 99 0.75 8.61 13.75
CA ASN A 99 2.09 9.21 13.78
C ASN A 99 3.25 8.21 13.58
N ILE A 100 3.01 7.14 12.81
CA ILE A 100 4.00 6.09 12.52
C ILE A 100 4.83 6.54 11.32
N LYS A 101 6.17 6.35 11.34
CA LYS A 101 7.05 6.69 10.22
C LYS A 101 7.25 5.57 9.20
N MET A 102 6.61 5.67 8.03
CA MET A 102 6.88 4.82 6.87
C MET A 102 8.09 5.34 6.06
N ILE A 103 9.15 4.53 5.98
CA ILE A 103 10.31 4.75 5.13
C ILE A 103 10.40 3.54 4.19
N ILE A 104 10.13 3.76 2.90
CA ILE A 104 10.17 2.75 1.82
C ILE A 104 11.46 2.92 1.03
#